data_AF-A0A3M2SU93-F1
#
_entry.id   AF-A0A3M2SU93-F1
#
_cell.length_a   1.000
_cell.length_b   1.000
_cell.length_c   1.000
_cell.angle_alpha   90.00
_cell.angle_beta   90.00
_cell.angle_gamma   90.00
#
_symmetry.space_group_name_H-M   'P 1'
#
loop_
_entity.id
_entity.type
_entity.pdbx_description
1 polymer ?
#
loop_
_entity_poly.entity_id
_entity_poly.type
_entity_poly.pdbx_seq_one_letter_code
_entity_poly.pdbx_strand_id
1 'polypeptide(L)'
;MSTGGGFIPPISSPTPSSTSSATLSALPRQRSHPLRPGSLKESTLINHLDKTLLSINRRHAKKFSSRYENPPESAPAGSAAAGPEARSERGYESFAEVVGDIEPVVDLVWVSGTPTLQIPYLISLAVLVNTCLPSYPFAPRSTFRVLRKLDSIFASLLTGVDVEAEAGETPLAGFENRRDVVSMTEK
;
A
#
# COMPACT_ATOMS: atom_id res chain seq x y z
N MET A 1 -61.45 22.09 -31.52
CA MET A 1 -60.12 22.73 -31.49
C MET A 1 -59.54 22.51 -30.11
N SER A 2 -58.28 22.06 -30.05
CA SER A 2 -57.33 22.07 -28.92
C SER A 2 -57.64 21.18 -27.71
N THR A 3 -57.00 20.02 -27.52
CA THR A 3 -55.58 19.73 -27.11
C THR A 3 -55.22 20.17 -25.69
N GLY A 4 -54.81 19.19 -24.85
CA GLY A 4 -54.01 19.40 -23.65
C GLY A 4 -54.59 18.67 -22.43
N GLY A 5 -53.89 17.81 -21.70
CA GLY A 5 -52.51 17.34 -21.79
C GLY A 5 -52.39 16.17 -20.81
N GLY A 6 -51.83 15.04 -21.26
CA GLY A 6 -51.58 13.89 -20.42
C GLY A 6 -50.44 14.19 -19.44
N PHE A 7 -50.72 14.11 -18.15
CA PHE A 7 -49.68 14.18 -17.13
C PHE A 7 -48.94 12.84 -17.10
N ILE A 8 -47.70 12.85 -17.57
CA ILE A 8 -46.73 11.78 -17.36
C ILE A 8 -46.43 11.78 -15.85
N PRO A 9 -46.53 10.64 -15.13
CA PRO A 9 -46.11 10.59 -13.74
C PRO A 9 -44.62 10.93 -13.63
N PRO A 10 -44.16 11.62 -12.56
CA PRO A 10 -42.76 11.93 -12.40
C PRO A 10 -41.95 10.63 -12.41
N ILE A 11 -41.07 10.51 -13.40
CA ILE A 11 -40.03 9.50 -13.45
C ILE A 11 -39.24 9.64 -12.15
N SER A 12 -39.27 8.58 -11.33
CA SER A 12 -38.53 8.51 -10.08
C SER A 12 -37.09 8.93 -10.33
N SER A 13 -36.69 10.06 -9.76
CA SER A 13 -35.30 10.49 -9.71
C SER A 13 -34.45 9.34 -9.15
N PRO A 14 -33.27 9.04 -9.73
CA PRO A 14 -32.40 8.03 -9.15
C PRO A 14 -32.07 8.47 -7.72
N THR A 15 -32.25 7.54 -6.79
CA THR A 15 -31.89 7.66 -5.38
C THR A 15 -30.50 8.28 -5.26
N PRO A 16 -30.29 9.31 -4.41
CA PRO A 16 -28.94 9.77 -4.14
C PRO A 16 -28.18 8.59 -3.52
N SER A 17 -27.19 8.07 -4.25
CA SER A 17 -26.20 7.12 -3.71
C SER A 17 -25.38 7.85 -2.67
N SER A 18 -25.88 7.93 -1.44
CA SER A 18 -25.11 8.31 -0.27
C SER A 18 -24.61 7.04 0.42
N THR A 19 -23.38 7.12 0.93
CA THR A 19 -22.59 6.10 1.64
C THR A 19 -21.74 5.22 0.68
N SER A 20 -20.47 5.53 0.47
CA SER A 20 -19.46 5.49 1.52
C SER A 20 -18.41 6.58 1.36
N SER A 21 -18.25 7.42 2.38
CA SER A 21 -16.99 8.11 2.65
C SER A 21 -15.91 7.05 2.79
N ALA A 22 -15.06 6.87 1.77
CA ALA A 22 -13.91 5.98 1.89
C ALA A 22 -12.78 6.73 2.59
N THR A 23 -12.94 7.04 3.88
CA THR A 23 -11.81 7.26 4.79
C THR A 23 -11.20 5.91 5.12
N LEU A 24 -10.55 5.28 4.12
CA LEU A 24 -9.82 4.03 4.35
C LEU A 24 -8.43 4.16 3.75
N SER A 25 -7.67 5.08 4.32
CA SER A 25 -6.32 4.76 4.76
C SER A 25 -6.02 5.58 6.01
N ALA A 26 -6.49 5.09 7.17
CA ALA A 26 -5.91 5.50 8.44
C ALA A 26 -4.50 4.89 8.49
N LEU A 27 -3.55 5.58 7.84
CA LEU A 27 -2.15 5.24 7.96
C LEU A 27 -1.83 5.09 9.44
N PRO A 28 -1.04 4.07 9.82
CA PRO A 28 -0.67 3.92 11.21
C PRO A 28 0.09 5.16 11.65
N ARG A 29 -0.14 5.59 12.89
CA ARG A 29 0.53 6.77 13.42
C ARG A 29 2.04 6.56 13.40
N GLN A 30 2.77 7.50 12.80
CA GLN A 30 4.23 7.47 12.81
C GLN A 30 4.79 7.54 14.23
N ARG A 31 5.98 6.96 14.43
CA ARG A 31 6.73 7.17 15.67
C ARG A 31 7.08 8.64 15.84
N SER A 32 6.93 9.15 17.05
CA SER A 32 7.34 10.51 17.41
C SER A 32 8.85 10.72 17.36
N HIS A 33 9.62 9.68 17.70
CA HIS A 33 11.08 9.72 17.64
C HIS A 33 11.59 8.80 16.52
N PRO A 34 12.28 9.35 15.50
CA PRO A 34 12.89 8.57 14.43
C PRO A 34 13.82 7.50 14.97
N LEU A 35 14.01 6.40 14.24
CA LEU A 35 15.09 5.48 14.54
C LEU A 35 16.43 6.20 14.43
N ARG A 36 17.28 6.00 15.45
CA ARG A 36 18.61 6.60 15.49
C ARG A 36 19.51 5.91 14.45
N PRO A 37 20.22 6.68 13.59
CA PRO A 37 21.18 6.13 12.66
C PRO A 37 22.20 5.22 13.34
N GLY A 38 22.43 4.03 12.78
CA GLY A 38 23.33 3.00 13.29
C GLY A 38 22.80 2.24 14.52
N SER A 39 21.54 2.42 14.91
CA SER A 39 20.97 1.69 16.06
C SER A 39 20.62 0.25 15.73
N LEU A 40 20.66 -0.63 16.72
CA LEU A 40 20.25 -2.04 16.55
C LEU A 40 18.82 -2.17 16.01
N LYS A 41 17.91 -1.28 16.42
CA LYS A 41 16.51 -1.26 15.94
C LYS A 41 16.42 -0.94 14.45
N GLU A 42 17.20 0.04 13.99
CA GLU A 42 17.29 0.38 12.58
C GLU A 42 17.90 -0.77 11.77
N SER A 43 19.03 -1.33 12.20
CA SER A 43 19.65 -2.47 11.51
C SER A 43 18.72 -3.68 11.46
N THR A 44 17.96 -3.95 12.52
CA THR A 44 16.98 -5.03 12.54
C THR A 44 15.84 -4.78 11.55
N LEU A 45 15.35 -3.54 11.49
CA LEU A 45 14.31 -3.14 10.54
C LEU A 45 14.80 -3.29 9.10
N ILE A 46 15.97 -2.75 8.76
CA ILE A 46 16.60 -2.87 7.43
C ILE A 46 16.69 -4.33 7.01
N ASN A 47 17.29 -5.18 7.85
CA ASN A 47 17.41 -6.61 7.57
C ASN A 47 16.05 -7.30 7.36
N HIS A 48 15.03 -6.91 8.13
CA HIS A 48 13.69 -7.46 7.98
C HIS A 48 13.02 -6.99 6.67
N LEU A 49 13.14 -5.71 6.32
CA LEU A 49 12.61 -5.16 5.08
C LEU A 49 13.27 -5.80 3.87
N ASP A 50 14.59 -5.94 3.86
CA ASP A 50 15.34 -6.55 2.76
C ASP A 50 14.94 -8.01 2.54
N LYS A 51 14.83 -8.79 3.62
CA LYS A 51 14.35 -10.19 3.56
C LYS A 51 12.93 -10.28 3.03
N THR A 52 12.05 -9.39 3.48
CA THR A 52 10.64 -9.40 3.07
C THR A 52 10.50 -9.00 1.61
N LEU A 53 11.22 -7.97 1.17
CA LEU A 53 11.24 -7.51 -0.22
C LEU A 53 11.80 -8.59 -1.17
N LEU A 54 12.86 -9.29 -0.76
CA LEU A 54 13.39 -10.43 -1.50
C LEU A 54 12.37 -11.57 -1.60
N SER A 55 11.66 -11.88 -0.51
CA SER A 55 10.59 -12.87 -0.50
C SER A 55 9.46 -12.52 -1.48
N ILE A 56 9.00 -11.27 -1.48
CA ILE A 56 7.96 -10.78 -2.41
C ILE A 56 8.44 -10.93 -3.86
N ASN A 57 9.66 -10.50 -4.17
CA ASN A 57 10.24 -10.65 -5.52
C ASN A 57 10.32 -12.13 -5.95
N ARG A 58 10.73 -13.02 -5.04
CA ARG A 58 10.78 -14.47 -5.31
C ARG A 58 9.40 -15.05 -5.58
N ARG A 59 8.39 -14.70 -4.78
CA ARG A 59 6.99 -15.13 -4.99
C ARG A 59 6.42 -14.56 -6.29
N HIS A 60 6.77 -13.33 -6.63
CA HIS A 60 6.39 -12.70 -7.91
C HIS A 60 7.03 -13.38 -9.11
N ALA A 61 8.30 -13.78 -9.02
CA ALA A 61 8.96 -14.54 -10.08
C ALA A 61 8.27 -15.90 -10.32
N LYS A 62 7.77 -16.53 -9.25
CA LYS A 62 7.01 -17.78 -9.29
C LYS A 62 5.52 -17.63 -9.62
N LYS A 63 5.04 -16.45 -10.03
CA LYS A 63 3.61 -16.19 -10.30
C LYS A 63 2.98 -17.25 -11.22
N PHE A 64 1.72 -17.59 -10.95
CA PHE A 64 0.96 -18.62 -11.66
C PHE A 64 1.60 -20.02 -11.65
N SER A 65 2.46 -20.33 -10.67
CA SER A 65 3.11 -21.65 -10.55
C SER A 65 2.09 -22.77 -10.43
N SER A 66 0.93 -22.53 -9.78
CA SER A 66 -0.13 -23.53 -9.65
C SER A 66 -0.74 -24.00 -10.98
N ARG A 67 -0.55 -23.25 -12.07
CA ARG A 67 -0.99 -23.66 -13.42
C ARG A 67 -0.02 -24.63 -14.10
N TYR A 68 1.23 -24.68 -13.64
CA TYR A 68 2.29 -25.51 -14.22
C TYR A 68 2.70 -26.66 -13.29
N GLU A 69 2.39 -26.56 -12.01
CA GLU A 69 2.55 -27.63 -11.04
C GLU A 69 1.46 -28.69 -11.29
N ASN A 70 1.80 -29.73 -12.05
CA ASN A 70 1.04 -30.98 -12.02
C ASN A 70 1.05 -31.47 -10.56
N PRO A 71 -0.10 -31.83 -9.96
CA PRO A 71 -0.09 -32.36 -8.61
C PRO A 71 0.84 -33.58 -8.59
N PRO A 72 1.90 -33.61 -7.78
CA PRO A 72 2.62 -34.85 -7.58
C PRO A 72 1.60 -35.85 -7.03
N GLU A 73 1.52 -37.03 -7.66
CA GLU A 73 0.70 -38.19 -7.30
C GLU A 73 1.07 -38.79 -5.91
N SER A 74 1.66 -37.98 -5.03
CA SER A 74 2.27 -38.40 -3.76
C SER A 74 2.22 -37.32 -2.66
N ALA A 75 1.26 -36.39 -2.70
CA ALA A 75 0.90 -35.60 -1.52
C ALA A 75 -0.33 -36.23 -0.84
N PRO A 76 -0.27 -36.64 0.44
CA PRO A 76 -1.43 -37.19 1.12
C PRO A 76 -2.54 -36.13 1.16
N ALA A 77 -3.74 -36.52 0.72
CA ALA A 77 -4.94 -35.71 0.75
C ALA A 77 -5.29 -35.33 2.20
N GLY A 78 -4.74 -34.22 2.69
CA GLY A 78 -4.93 -33.81 4.08
C GLY A 78 -4.19 -32.56 4.55
N SER A 79 -3.30 -31.94 3.76
CA SER A 79 -2.57 -30.73 4.19
C SER A 79 -3.38 -29.43 4.01
N ALA A 80 -4.59 -29.38 4.55
CA ALA A 80 -5.37 -28.14 4.66
C ALA A 80 -4.72 -27.10 5.61
N ALA A 81 -3.62 -27.47 6.29
CA ALA A 81 -2.78 -26.57 7.07
C ALA A 81 -1.37 -26.49 6.44
N ALA A 82 -1.28 -25.87 5.26
CA ALA A 82 -0.01 -25.43 4.72
C ALA A 82 0.64 -24.47 5.74
N GLY A 83 1.72 -24.90 6.38
CA GLY A 83 2.47 -24.09 7.34
C GLY A 83 3.01 -22.79 6.70
N PRO A 84 3.49 -21.83 7.51
CA PRO A 84 3.99 -20.55 7.01
C PRO A 84 5.09 -20.69 5.94
N GLU A 85 5.91 -21.75 6.02
CA GLU A 85 6.95 -22.10 5.04
C GLU A 85 6.37 -22.36 3.62
N ALA A 86 5.25 -23.09 3.52
CA ALA A 86 4.64 -23.44 2.24
C ALA A 86 4.02 -22.23 1.51
N ARG A 87 3.56 -21.20 2.25
CA ARG A 87 3.10 -19.93 1.65
C ARG A 87 4.24 -19.14 1.01
N SER A 88 5.44 -19.20 1.58
CA SER A 88 6.63 -18.56 1.01
C SER A 88 7.17 -19.28 -0.24
N GLU A 89 6.79 -20.53 -0.45
CA GLU A 89 7.19 -21.32 -1.62
C GLU A 89 6.28 -21.11 -2.83
N ARG A 90 4.98 -20.91 -2.60
CA ARG A 90 3.96 -20.69 -3.63
C ARG A 90 4.04 -19.28 -4.22
N GLY A 91 3.96 -19.21 -5.55
CA GLY A 91 3.84 -17.94 -6.27
C GLY A 91 2.53 -17.21 -6.00
N TYR A 92 2.45 -15.95 -6.45
CA TYR A 92 1.20 -15.20 -6.39
C TYR A 92 0.23 -15.65 -7.49
N GLU A 93 -1.04 -15.72 -7.15
CA GLU A 93 -2.13 -16.02 -8.11
C GLU A 93 -2.97 -14.79 -8.45
N SER A 94 -2.92 -13.75 -7.62
CA SER A 94 -3.64 -12.51 -7.84
C SER A 94 -2.89 -11.30 -7.32
N PHE A 95 -3.20 -10.13 -7.86
CA PHE A 95 -2.64 -8.88 -7.36
C PHE A 95 -3.07 -8.59 -5.90
N ALA A 96 -4.22 -9.11 -5.47
CA ALA A 96 -4.67 -8.97 -4.09
C ALA A 96 -3.72 -9.66 -3.10
N GLU A 97 -3.15 -10.81 -3.46
CA GLU A 97 -2.12 -11.49 -2.63
C GLU A 97 -0.83 -10.66 -2.58
N VAL A 98 -0.41 -10.06 -3.69
CA VAL A 98 0.77 -9.17 -3.75
C VAL A 98 0.58 -7.97 -2.82
N VAL A 99 -0.58 -7.31 -2.91
CA VAL A 99 -0.92 -6.18 -2.03
C VAL A 99 -0.96 -6.61 -0.57
N GLY A 100 -1.46 -7.81 -0.27
CA GLY A 100 -1.48 -8.37 1.08
C GLY A 100 -0.09 -8.48 1.73
N ASP A 101 0.95 -8.74 0.94
CA ASP A 101 2.34 -8.78 1.43
C ASP A 101 3.01 -7.39 1.41
N ILE A 102 2.66 -6.51 0.47
CA ILE A 102 3.24 -5.16 0.35
C ILE A 102 2.69 -4.20 1.40
N GLU A 103 1.38 -4.23 1.66
CA GLU A 103 0.70 -3.27 2.54
C GLU A 103 1.28 -3.24 3.97
N PRO A 104 1.55 -4.39 4.64
CA PRO A 104 2.21 -4.39 5.94
C PRO A 104 3.63 -3.81 5.92
N VAL A 105 4.35 -3.97 4.81
CA VAL A 105 5.71 -3.43 4.66
C VAL A 105 5.66 -1.91 4.50
N VAL A 106 4.72 -1.39 3.71
CA VAL A 106 4.45 0.05 3.59
C VAL A 106 4.14 0.65 4.96
N ASP A 107 3.22 0.02 5.69
CA ASP A 107 2.81 0.44 7.03
C ASP A 107 4.00 0.44 8.01
N LEU A 108 4.83 -0.60 7.99
CA LEU A 108 6.01 -0.71 8.85
C LEU A 108 7.07 0.37 8.54
N VAL A 109 7.35 0.60 7.25
CA VAL A 109 8.27 1.65 6.81
C VAL A 109 7.74 3.02 7.25
N TRP A 110 6.44 3.28 7.05
CA TRP A 110 5.80 4.51 7.50
C TRP A 110 5.89 4.71 9.01
N VAL A 111 5.67 3.67 9.82
CA VAL A 111 5.78 3.75 11.29
C VAL A 111 7.20 4.10 11.74
N SER A 112 8.25 3.77 10.98
CA SER A 112 9.64 4.01 11.40
C SER A 112 9.95 5.47 11.74
N GLY A 113 9.25 6.42 11.12
CA GLY A 113 9.44 7.86 11.34
C GLY A 113 10.83 8.36 10.96
N THR A 114 11.61 7.61 10.16
CA THR A 114 12.97 7.98 9.74
C THR A 114 12.99 8.30 8.25
N PRO A 115 12.93 9.59 7.84
CA PRO A 115 12.75 9.97 6.43
C PRO A 115 13.82 9.41 5.49
N THR A 116 15.07 9.36 5.95
CA THR A 116 16.21 8.82 5.19
C THR A 116 16.10 7.33 4.89
N LEU A 117 15.36 6.58 5.71
CA LEU A 117 15.01 5.17 5.48
C LEU A 117 13.69 5.07 4.71
N GLN A 118 12.69 5.84 5.10
CA GLN A 118 11.36 5.80 4.49
C GLN A 118 11.38 6.03 2.99
N ILE A 119 11.98 7.13 2.54
CA ILE A 119 11.98 7.55 1.14
C ILE A 119 12.50 6.45 0.20
N PRO A 120 13.73 5.90 0.37
CA PRO A 120 14.25 4.90 -0.55
C PRO A 120 13.43 3.60 -0.54
N TYR A 121 12.97 3.12 0.62
CA TYR A 121 12.17 1.90 0.70
C TYR A 121 10.77 2.07 0.10
N LEU A 122 10.10 3.21 0.33
CA LEU A 122 8.79 3.51 -0.25
C LEU A 122 8.87 3.66 -1.78
N ILE A 123 9.93 4.29 -2.30
CA ILE A 123 10.17 4.34 -3.75
C ILE A 123 10.33 2.93 -4.31
N SER A 124 11.12 2.08 -3.64
CA SER A 124 11.34 0.69 -4.06
C SER A 124 10.04 -0.12 -4.07
N LEU A 125 9.19 0.07 -3.05
CA LEU A 125 7.85 -0.55 -2.98
C LEU A 125 6.91 -0.02 -4.08
N ALA A 126 6.94 1.28 -4.38
CA ALA A 126 6.15 1.86 -5.46
C ALA A 126 6.56 1.29 -6.83
N VAL A 127 7.87 1.16 -7.08
CA VAL A 127 8.41 0.49 -8.28
C VAL A 127 7.95 -0.96 -8.35
N LEU A 128 7.98 -1.68 -7.22
CA LEU A 128 7.51 -3.07 -7.16
C LEU A 128 6.02 -3.19 -7.48
N VAL A 129 5.18 -2.32 -6.92
CA VAL A 129 3.74 -2.24 -7.23
C VAL A 129 3.54 -2.03 -8.72
N ASN A 130 4.23 -1.06 -9.32
CA ASN A 130 4.14 -0.75 -10.75
C ASN A 130 4.60 -1.93 -11.64
N THR A 131 5.63 -2.67 -11.20
CA THR A 131 6.14 -3.85 -11.91
C THR A 131 5.17 -5.04 -11.81
N CYS A 132 4.52 -5.21 -10.67
CA CYS A 132 3.58 -6.31 -10.44
C CYS A 132 2.26 -6.09 -11.17
N LEU A 133 1.73 -4.86 -11.18
CA LEU A 133 0.40 -4.52 -11.69
C LEU A 133 0.05 -5.12 -13.07
N PRO A 134 0.90 -5.00 -14.12
CA PRO A 134 0.58 -5.55 -15.44
C PRO A 134 0.62 -7.09 -15.50
N SER A 135 1.21 -7.75 -14.50
CA SER A 135 1.37 -9.21 -14.48
C SER A 135 0.13 -9.97 -13.99
N TYR A 136 -0.88 -9.30 -13.45
CA TYR A 136 -2.06 -9.93 -12.85
C TYR A 136 -3.36 -9.34 -13.40
N PRO A 137 -4.48 -10.09 -13.32
CA PRO A 137 -5.81 -9.53 -13.53
C PRO A 137 -6.06 -8.35 -12.59
N PHE A 138 -6.73 -7.31 -13.10
CA PHE A 138 -6.96 -6.08 -12.35
C PHE A 138 -7.84 -6.32 -11.11
N ALA A 139 -7.33 -5.95 -9.94
CA ALA A 139 -8.00 -6.08 -8.65
C ALA A 139 -8.28 -4.69 -8.04
N PRO A 140 -9.35 -3.99 -8.45
CA PRO A 140 -9.52 -2.55 -8.23
C PRO A 140 -9.42 -2.17 -6.75
N ARG A 141 -10.08 -2.91 -5.86
CA ARG A 141 -10.09 -2.61 -4.42
C ARG A 141 -8.69 -2.65 -3.81
N SER A 142 -7.90 -3.68 -4.13
CA SER A 142 -6.54 -3.83 -3.63
C SER A 142 -5.60 -2.79 -4.24
N THR A 143 -5.73 -2.54 -5.54
CA THR A 143 -4.92 -1.54 -6.26
C THR A 143 -5.15 -0.13 -5.74
N PHE A 144 -6.40 0.35 -5.69
CA PHE A 144 -6.66 1.70 -5.23
C PHE A 144 -6.34 1.89 -3.75
N ARG A 145 -6.46 0.84 -2.92
CA ARG A 145 -6.05 0.90 -1.51
C ARG A 145 -4.55 1.16 -1.36
N VAL A 146 -3.70 0.36 -2.01
CA VAL A 146 -2.24 0.54 -1.89
C VAL A 146 -1.79 1.86 -2.52
N LEU A 147 -2.40 2.27 -3.65
CA LEU A 147 -2.10 3.56 -4.29
C LEU A 147 -2.47 4.74 -3.39
N ARG A 148 -3.65 4.72 -2.78
CA ARG A 148 -4.06 5.77 -1.85
C ARG A 148 -3.11 5.89 -0.66
N LYS A 149 -2.68 4.74 -0.09
CA LYS A 149 -1.66 4.71 0.97
C LYS A 149 -0.37 5.39 0.54
N LEU A 150 0.18 4.99 -0.60
CA LEU A 150 1.43 5.55 -1.12
C LEU A 150 1.29 7.05 -1.41
N ASP A 151 0.17 7.48 -1.99
CA ASP A 151 -0.12 8.87 -2.30
C ASP A 151 -0.14 9.74 -1.02
N SER A 152 -0.90 9.34 0.00
CA SER A 152 -0.93 10.02 1.30
C SER A 152 0.45 10.08 1.96
N ILE A 153 1.26 9.01 1.87
CA ILE A 153 2.62 8.98 2.40
C ILE A 153 3.52 9.99 1.67
N PHE A 154 3.53 9.96 0.34
CA PHE A 154 4.39 10.86 -0.44
C PHE A 154 3.98 12.31 -0.27
N ALA A 155 2.67 12.61 -0.24
CA ALA A 155 2.16 13.94 0.08
C ALA A 155 2.65 14.41 1.47
N SER A 156 2.61 13.53 2.47
CA SER A 156 3.06 13.86 3.82
C SER A 156 4.58 14.04 3.92
N LEU A 157 5.36 13.25 3.19
CA LEU A 157 6.82 13.40 3.12
C LEU A 157 7.25 14.67 2.37
N LEU A 158 6.48 15.10 1.36
CA LEU A 158 6.75 16.32 0.60
C LEU A 158 6.44 17.58 1.42
N THR A 159 5.31 17.56 2.13
CA THR A 159 4.87 18.71 2.95
C THR A 159 5.54 18.75 4.32
N GLY A 160 6.07 17.62 4.78
CA GLY A 160 6.60 17.48 6.14
C GLY A 160 5.51 17.52 7.21
N VAL A 161 4.24 17.33 6.84
CA VAL A 161 3.07 17.28 7.74
C VAL A 161 2.22 16.05 7.39
N ASP A 162 1.63 15.40 8.39
CA ASP A 162 0.77 14.23 8.14
C ASP A 162 -0.57 14.70 7.58
N VAL A 163 -0.82 14.44 6.29
CA VAL A 163 -1.97 14.97 5.54
C VAL A 163 -3.29 14.33 5.98
N GLU A 164 -3.25 13.11 6.53
CA GLU A 164 -4.44 12.38 6.98
C GLU A 164 -4.68 12.53 8.50
N ALA A 165 -3.77 13.16 9.24
CA ALA A 165 -3.95 13.39 10.67
C ALA A 165 -4.97 14.52 10.91
N GLU A 166 -6.13 14.17 11.47
CA GLU A 166 -7.12 15.16 11.95
C GLU A 166 -6.59 16.07 13.08
N ALA A 167 -5.47 15.69 13.72
CA ALA A 167 -4.80 16.48 14.74
C ALA A 167 -3.84 17.49 14.08
N GLY A 168 -4.23 18.76 14.09
CA GLY A 168 -3.61 19.84 13.31
C GLY A 168 -2.08 19.83 13.21
N GLU A 169 -1.59 20.12 11.99
CA GLU A 169 -0.27 20.60 11.57
C GLU A 169 0.96 20.22 12.44
N THR A 170 0.99 19.03 13.03
CA THR A 170 2.20 18.55 13.69
C THR A 170 3.21 18.13 12.62
N PRO A 171 4.43 18.72 12.59
CA PRO A 171 5.44 18.33 11.63
C PRO A 171 5.82 16.85 11.82
N LEU A 172 6.11 16.16 10.72
CA LEU A 172 6.61 14.79 10.75
C LEU A 172 7.93 14.74 11.53
N ALA A 173 8.12 13.63 12.23
CA ALA A 173 9.37 13.34 12.92
C ALA A 173 10.55 13.40 11.93
N GLY A 174 11.57 14.20 12.24
CA GLY A 174 12.72 14.42 11.35
C GLY A 174 12.52 15.53 10.29
N PHE A 175 11.36 16.17 10.24
CA PHE A 175 11.09 17.36 9.40
C PHE A 175 11.03 18.67 10.20
N GLU A 176 11.22 18.63 11.53
CA GLU A 176 11.10 19.77 12.43
C GLU A 176 11.99 20.96 12.04
N ASN A 177 13.16 20.70 11.44
CA ASN A 177 14.13 21.70 10.98
C ASN A 177 14.14 21.94 9.47
N ARG A 178 13.28 21.27 8.68
CA ARG A 178 13.33 21.27 7.21
C ARG A 178 12.34 22.21 6.53
N ARG A 179 11.65 23.06 7.28
CA ARG A 179 10.71 24.06 6.73
C ARG A 179 11.36 25.10 5.81
N ASP A 180 12.70 25.12 5.73
CA ASP A 180 13.46 26.14 5.01
C ASP A 180 14.60 25.59 4.13
N VAL A 181 14.44 24.36 3.59
CA VAL A 181 15.39 23.80 2.59
C VAL A 181 14.80 23.88 1.18
N VAL A 182 14.17 25.01 0.88
CA VAL A 182 14.05 25.51 -0.49
C VAL A 182 14.60 26.94 -0.46
N SER A 183 15.90 27.08 -0.19
CA SER A 183 16.60 28.30 -0.55
C SER A 183 16.45 28.46 -2.06
N MET A 184 15.59 29.39 -2.45
CA MET A 184 15.53 29.96 -3.79
C MET A 184 16.97 30.16 -4.27
N THR A 185 17.38 29.45 -5.32
CA THR A 185 18.51 29.91 -6.11
C THR A 185 18.02 31.14 -6.84
N GLU A 186 18.34 32.29 -6.27
CA GLU A 186 18.20 33.59 -6.91
C GLU A 186 19.01 33.63 -8.22
N LYS A 187 18.57 34.50 -9.13
CA LYS A 187 18.93 34.63 -10.55
C LYS A 187 20.42 34.57 -10.92
#